data_AF-A0A7C9NMV0-F1
#
_entry.id   AF-A0A7C9NMV0-F1
#
_cell.length_a   1.000
_cell.length_b   1.000
_cell.length_c   1.000
_cell.angle_alpha   90.00
_cell.angle_beta   90.00
_cell.angle_gamma   90.00
#
_symmetry.space_group_name_H-M   'P 1'
#
loop_
_entity.id
_entity.type
_entity.pdbx_description
1 polymer ?
#
loop_
_entity_poly.entity_id
_entity_poly.type
_entity_poly.pdbx_seq_one_letter_code
_entity_poly.pdbx_strand_id
1 'polypeptide(L)'
;MLVVLVLAALAVVGCVVWVSMGQGGAMAEFPPDVPPLELPDAAQVTAVDLVTVQFPVGLVGYHTGSVDETLQRAATAIRERDTRIAVLEQKVAELMASRLQAKSLDSEEAW
;
A
#
# COMPACT_ATOMS: atom_id res chain seq x y z
N MET A 1 -57.07 -1.20 -25.90
CA MET A 1 -55.69 -1.63 -26.22
C MET A 1 -54.67 -0.51 -26.08
N LEU A 2 -54.79 0.62 -26.77
CA LEU A 2 -53.80 1.72 -26.69
C LEU A 2 -53.55 2.24 -25.26
N VAL A 3 -54.61 2.44 -24.48
CA VAL A 3 -54.49 2.90 -23.09
C VAL A 3 -53.68 1.92 -22.23
N VAL A 4 -53.90 0.62 -22.40
CA VAL A 4 -53.16 -0.43 -21.68
C VAL A 4 -51.70 -0.43 -22.08
N LEU A 5 -51.40 -0.23 -23.37
CA LEU A 5 -50.01 -0.13 -23.86
C LEU A 5 -49.30 1.10 -23.30
N VAL A 6 -49.98 2.24 -23.24
CA VAL A 6 -49.41 3.48 -22.67
C VAL A 6 -49.14 3.32 -21.17
N LEU A 7 -50.06 2.71 -20.43
CA LEU A 7 -49.87 2.44 -19.00
C LEU A 7 -48.73 1.45 -18.76
N ALA A 8 -48.63 0.38 -19.56
CA ALA A 8 -47.53 -0.57 -19.48
C ALA A 8 -46.18 0.10 -19.78
N ALA A 9 -46.11 0.95 -20.82
CA ALA A 9 -44.91 1.69 -21.16
C ALA A 9 -44.49 2.64 -20.02
N LEU A 10 -45.43 3.39 -19.44
CA LEU A 10 -45.17 4.27 -18.30
C LEU A 10 -44.72 3.49 -17.06
N ALA A 11 -45.30 2.32 -16.80
CA ALA A 11 -44.90 1.46 -15.70
C ALA A 11 -43.47 0.93 -15.87
N VAL A 12 -43.11 0.47 -17.08
CA VAL A 12 -41.74 0.02 -17.39
C VAL A 12 -40.75 1.16 -17.25
N VAL A 13 -41.03 2.32 -17.85
CA VAL A 13 -40.16 3.50 -17.77
C VAL A 13 -40.01 3.95 -16.32
N GLY A 14 -41.10 4.02 -15.55
CA GLY A 14 -41.07 4.39 -14.14
C GLY A 14 -40.24 3.41 -13.30
N CYS A 15 -40.38 2.11 -13.55
CA CYS A 15 -39.62 1.08 -12.86
C CYS A 15 -38.12 1.17 -13.18
N VAL A 16 -37.75 1.39 -14.45
CA VAL A 16 -36.36 1.55 -14.87
C VAL A 16 -35.73 2.82 -14.26
N VAL A 17 -36.46 3.94 -14.28
CA VAL A 17 -35.99 5.19 -13.66
C VAL A 17 -35.79 4.99 -12.15
N TRP A 18 -36.72 4.34 -11.46
CA TRP A 18 -36.64 4.05 -10.03
C TRP A 18 -35.41 3.19 -9.68
N VAL A 19 -35.15 2.13 -10.45
CA VAL A 19 -33.96 1.28 -10.27
C VAL A 19 -32.68 2.07 -10.54
N SER A 20 -32.67 2.93 -11.58
CA SER A 20 -31.50 3.73 -11.95
C SER A 20 -31.16 4.85 -10.96
N MET A 21 -32.15 5.37 -10.21
CA MET A 21 -31.94 6.37 -9.14
C MET A 21 -31.28 5.77 -7.89
N GLY A 22 -30.75 4.53 -7.96
CA GLY A 22 -29.98 3.90 -6.89
C GLY A 22 -30.83 3.22 -5.83
N GLN A 23 -32.14 3.09 -6.04
CA GLN A 23 -33.07 2.42 -5.13
C GLN A 23 -33.28 0.93 -5.47
N GLY A 24 -32.50 0.40 -6.43
CA GLY A 24 -32.40 -1.02 -6.79
C GLY A 24 -31.52 -1.87 -5.85
N GLY A 25 -31.31 -1.39 -4.62
CA GLY A 25 -30.29 -1.89 -3.70
C GLY A 25 -29.15 -0.89 -3.68
N ALA A 26 -28.97 -0.22 -2.53
CA ALA A 26 -27.70 0.40 -2.21
C ALA A 26 -26.62 -0.64 -2.54
N MET A 27 -25.58 -0.25 -3.28
CA MET A 27 -24.39 -1.07 -3.43
C MET A 27 -23.91 -1.40 -2.01
N ALA A 28 -24.35 -2.54 -1.49
CA ALA A 28 -23.76 -3.14 -0.32
C ALA A 28 -22.28 -3.20 -0.66
N GLU A 29 -21.45 -2.63 0.21
CA GLU A 29 -20.01 -2.61 0.04
C GLU A 29 -19.57 -4.06 -0.18
N PHE A 30 -19.41 -4.44 -1.44
CA PHE A 30 -19.10 -5.80 -1.80
C PHE A 30 -17.68 -6.01 -1.27
N PRO A 31 -17.46 -7.01 -0.40
CA PRO A 31 -16.10 -7.35 -0.03
C PRO A 31 -15.32 -7.57 -1.32
N PRO A 32 -14.09 -7.03 -1.44
CA PRO A 32 -13.34 -7.11 -2.67
C PRO A 32 -13.27 -8.56 -3.15
N ASP A 33 -13.65 -8.79 -4.42
CA ASP A 33 -13.63 -10.13 -5.04
C ASP A 33 -12.20 -10.69 -5.19
N VAL A 34 -11.19 -9.90 -4.83
CA VAL A 34 -9.78 -10.26 -4.85
C VAL A 34 -9.29 -10.58 -3.44
N PRO A 35 -8.47 -11.64 -3.28
CA PRO A 35 -7.85 -11.92 -2.00
C PRO A 35 -7.04 -10.69 -1.53
N PRO A 36 -7.01 -10.43 -0.22
CA PRO A 36 -6.25 -9.31 0.33
C PRO A 36 -4.77 -9.47 -0.03
N LEU A 37 -4.12 -8.35 -0.37
CA LEU A 37 -2.68 -8.36 -0.62
C LEU A 37 -1.96 -8.72 0.68
N GLU A 38 -1.09 -9.71 0.61
CA GLU A 38 -0.17 -10.06 1.69
C GLU A 38 0.97 -9.02 1.72
N LEU A 39 0.68 -7.86 2.30
CA LEU A 39 1.65 -6.81 2.54
C LEU A 39 2.17 -6.94 3.98
N PRO A 40 3.49 -6.86 4.20
CA PRO A 40 4.03 -6.76 5.55
C PRO A 40 3.56 -5.48 6.23
N ASP A 41 3.62 -5.45 7.56
CA ASP A 41 3.25 -4.27 8.35
C ASP A 41 3.94 -3.01 7.80
N ALA A 42 3.21 -1.89 7.75
CA ALA A 42 3.70 -0.64 7.16
C ALA A 42 5.02 -0.14 7.79
N ALA A 43 5.32 -0.55 9.03
CA ALA A 43 6.55 -0.24 9.74
C ALA A 43 7.76 -1.09 9.32
N GLN A 44 7.55 -2.19 8.59
CA GLN A 44 8.57 -3.20 8.24
C GLN A 44 8.73 -3.37 6.72
N VAL A 45 8.15 -2.49 5.91
CA VAL A 45 8.24 -2.59 4.44
C VAL A 45 9.69 -2.39 4.00
N THR A 46 10.29 -3.43 3.43
CA THR A 46 11.63 -3.37 2.84
C THR A 46 11.57 -3.19 1.33
N ALA A 47 12.69 -2.76 0.73
CA ALA A 47 12.81 -2.65 -0.71
C ALA A 47 12.59 -3.98 -1.47
N VAL A 48 12.79 -5.12 -0.81
CA VAL A 48 12.56 -6.45 -1.42
C VAL A 48 11.07 -6.72 -1.52
N ASP A 49 10.31 -6.37 -0.49
CA ASP A 49 8.87 -6.64 -0.42
C ASP A 49 8.11 -5.93 -1.54
N LEU A 50 8.52 -4.69 -1.88
CA LEU A 50 7.95 -3.93 -3.00
C LEU A 50 8.19 -4.56 -4.37
N VAL A 51 9.30 -5.29 -4.54
CA VAL A 51 9.64 -5.95 -5.82
C VAL A 51 8.94 -7.31 -5.93
N THR A 52 8.65 -7.95 -4.80
CA THR A 52 7.98 -9.26 -4.77
C THR A 52 6.47 -9.17 -4.78
N VAL A 53 5.89 -8.01 -4.44
CA VAL A 53 4.44 -7.85 -4.37
C VAL A 53 3.82 -7.96 -5.76
N GLN A 54 2.75 -8.74 -5.88
CA GLN A 54 2.01 -8.91 -7.13
C GLN A 54 0.63 -8.28 -7.00
N PHE A 55 0.36 -7.26 -7.81
CA PHE A 55 -0.95 -6.61 -7.82
C PHE A 55 -1.93 -7.36 -8.73
N PRO A 56 -3.16 -7.64 -8.27
CA PRO A 56 -4.18 -8.23 -9.12
C PRO A 56 -4.56 -7.24 -10.24
N VAL A 57 -4.59 -7.74 -11.48
CA VAL A 57 -4.93 -6.94 -12.67
C VAL A 57 -6.44 -6.89 -12.86
N GLY A 58 -7.02 -5.69 -12.82
CA GLY A 58 -8.44 -5.44 -13.06
C GLY A 58 -8.72 -4.88 -14.45
N LEU A 59 -9.95 -5.08 -14.95
CA LEU A 59 -10.41 -4.52 -16.24
C LEU A 59 -10.46 -2.97 -16.23
N VAL A 60 -10.61 -2.39 -15.04
CA VAL A 60 -10.49 -0.95 -14.74
C VAL A 60 -9.52 -0.81 -13.57
N GLY A 61 -8.42 -0.11 -13.77
CA GLY A 61 -7.38 0.04 -12.75
C GLY A 61 -6.25 0.97 -13.20
N TYR A 62 -5.32 1.25 -12.29
CA TYR A 62 -4.12 2.00 -12.63
C TYR A 62 -3.32 1.24 -13.69
N HIS A 63 -2.73 1.97 -14.64
CA HIS A 63 -1.91 1.34 -15.68
C HIS A 63 -0.72 0.62 -15.02
N THR A 64 -0.64 -0.69 -15.24
CA THR A 64 0.39 -1.59 -14.68
C THR A 64 1.81 -1.05 -14.86
N GLY A 65 2.18 -0.57 -16.06
CA GLY A 65 3.50 0.01 -16.31
C GLY A 65 3.83 1.24 -15.46
N SER A 66 2.87 2.13 -15.20
CA SER A 66 3.07 3.30 -14.34
C SER A 66 3.19 2.91 -12.86
N VAL A 67 2.48 1.86 -12.43
CA VAL A 67 2.59 1.32 -11.07
C VAL A 67 3.94 0.65 -10.88
N ASP A 68 4.37 -0.20 -11.80
CA ASP A 68 5.66 -0.90 -11.74
C ASP A 68 6.84 0.10 -11.70
N GLU A 69 6.79 1.16 -12.51
CA GLU A 69 7.84 2.19 -12.51
C GLU A 69 7.92 2.94 -11.17
N THR A 70 6.76 3.29 -10.59
CA THR A 70 6.72 3.99 -9.30
C THR A 70 7.18 3.10 -8.14
N LEU A 71 6.80 1.81 -8.15
CA LEU A 71 7.27 0.82 -7.19
C LEU A 71 8.78 0.62 -7.28
N GLN A 72 9.32 0.48 -8.49
CA GLN A 72 10.76 0.33 -8.69
C GLN A 72 11.54 1.55 -8.18
N ARG A 73 10.99 2.74 -8.39
CA ARG A 73 11.58 3.99 -7.87
C ARG A 73 11.51 4.05 -6.35
N ALA A 74 10.39 3.64 -5.75
CA ALA A 74 10.22 3.57 -4.30
C ALA A 74 11.19 2.55 -3.67
N ALA A 75 11.31 1.35 -4.24
CA ALA A 75 12.23 0.32 -3.78
C ALA A 75 13.69 0.81 -3.81
N THR A 76 14.08 1.54 -4.86
CA THR A 76 15.41 2.15 -4.95
C THR A 76 15.64 3.18 -3.85
N ALA A 77 14.65 4.04 -3.58
CA ALA A 77 14.75 5.07 -2.54
C ALA A 77 14.84 4.48 -1.12
N ILE A 78 14.12 3.39 -0.86
CA ILE A 78 14.18 2.68 0.43
C ILE A 78 15.54 2.03 0.61
N ARG A 79 16.06 1.33 -0.40
CA ARG A 79 17.38 0.69 -0.34
C ARG A 79 18.51 1.68 -0.01
N GLU A 80 18.46 2.87 -0.60
CA GLU A 80 19.42 3.94 -0.32
C GLU A 80 19.31 4.44 1.14
N ARG A 81 18.08 4.58 1.66
CA ARG A 81 17.85 4.96 3.07
C ARG A 81 18.36 3.89 4.03
N ASP A 82 18.04 2.62 3.78
CA ASP A 82 18.45 1.50 4.63
C ASP A 82 19.98 1.39 4.69
N THR A 83 20.65 1.58 3.55
CA THR A 83 22.11 1.59 3.48
C THR A 83 22.70 2.73 4.33
N ARG A 84 22.10 3.93 4.27
CA ARG A 84 22.54 5.07 5.09
C ARG A 84 22.32 4.83 6.57
N ILE A 85 21.19 4.24 6.95
CA ILE A 85 20.89 3.89 8.35
C ILE A 85 21.94 2.90 8.86
N ALA A 86 22.22 1.82 8.12
CA ALA A 86 23.24 0.84 8.51
C ALA A 86 24.63 1.47 8.68
N VAL A 87 25.02 2.40 7.79
CA VAL A 87 26.29 3.14 7.92
C VAL A 87 26.30 4.04 9.16
N LEU A 88 25.18 4.71 9.47
CA LEU A 88 25.08 5.57 10.66
C LEU A 88 25.12 4.75 11.94
N GLU A 89 24.42 3.62 11.99
CA GLU A 89 24.42 2.69 13.12
C GLU A 89 25.84 2.14 13.38
N GLN A 90 26.55 1.77 12.33
CA GLN A 90 27.95 1.32 12.45
C GLN A 90 28.85 2.40 13.05
N LYS A 91 28.72 3.66 12.58
CA LYS A 91 29.50 4.79 13.13
C LYS A 91 29.16 5.06 14.59
N VAL A 92 27.89 4.98 14.97
CA VAL A 92 27.46 5.15 16.37
C VAL A 92 28.06 4.04 17.24
N ALA A 93 28.03 2.80 16.79
CA ALA A 93 28.62 1.67 17.50
C ALA A 93 30.15 1.85 17.70
N GLU A 94 30.86 2.28 16.66
CA GLU A 94 32.31 2.54 16.71
C GLU A 94 32.67 3.68 17.69
N LEU A 95 31.90 4.77 17.68
CA LEU A 95 32.08 5.89 18.62
C LEU A 95 31.80 5.47 20.07
N MET A 96 30.76 4.65 20.30
CA MET A 96 30.46 4.11 21.63
C MET A 96 31.59 3.21 22.13
N ALA A 97 32.12 2.33 21.28
CA ALA A 97 33.25 1.45 21.62
C ALA A 97 34.51 2.27 21.97
N SER A 98 34.84 3.28 21.17
CA SER A 98 35.99 4.16 21.40
C SER A 98 35.87 4.92 22.74
N ARG A 99 34.68 5.40 23.08
CA ARG A 99 34.41 6.08 24.35
C ARG A 99 34.58 5.14 25.56
N LEU A 100 34.14 3.90 25.44
CA LEU A 100 34.29 2.90 26.50
C LEU A 100 35.77 2.57 26.73
N GLN A 101 36.54 2.46 25.65
CA GLN A 101 37.98 2.22 25.73
C GLN A 101 38.76 3.40 26.34
N ALA A 102 38.38 4.64 26.01
CA ALA A 102 38.97 5.82 26.67
C ALA A 102 38.72 5.82 28.18
N LYS A 103 37.52 5.40 28.61
CA LYS A 103 37.16 5.30 30.03
C LYS A 103 37.91 4.17 30.77
N SER A 104 38.23 3.06 30.11
CA SER A 104 38.99 1.98 30.75
C SER A 104 40.45 2.37 31.00
N LEU A 105 41.06 3.11 30.05
CA LEU A 105 42.45 3.58 30.20
C LEU A 105 42.59 4.58 31.37
N ASP A 106 41.64 5.50 31.50
CA ASP A 106 41.57 6.45 32.63
C ASP A 106 41.39 5.74 33.98
N SER A 107 40.72 4.58 33.99
CA SER A 107 40.57 3.77 35.20
C SER A 107 41.80 2.95 35.59
N GLU A 108 42.70 2.63 34.65
CA GLU A 108 43.96 1.92 34.94
C GLU A 108 45.05 2.86 35.44
N GLU A 109 45.05 4.13 35.05
CA GLU A 109 46.00 5.13 35.58
C GLU A 109 45.67 5.61 37.00
N ALA A 110 44.47 5.29 37.50
CA ALA A 110 43.97 5.70 38.81
C ALA A 110 44.31 4.73 39.96
N TRP A 111 45.12 3.67 39.73
CA TRP A 111 45.56 2.69 40.74
C TRP A 111 47.07 2.67 40.93
#